data_AF-A0A1I6SX37-F1
#
_entry.id   AF-A0A1I6SX37-F1
#
_cell.length_a   1.000
_cell.length_b   1.000
_cell.length_c   1.000
_cell.angle_alpha   90.00
_cell.angle_beta   90.00
_cell.angle_gamma   90.00
#
_symmetry.space_group_name_H-M   'P 1'
#
loop_
_entity.id
_entity.type
_entity.pdbx_description
1 polymer ?
#
loop_
_entity_poly.entity_id
_entity_poly.type
_entity_poly.pdbx_seq_one_letter_code
_entity_poly.pdbx_strand_id
1 'polypeptide(L)' 'MKELKLHTGGKTYYLNALKEKYMSLKSKIIDNKNITEKERIKKLRKINEKFENDKKELTQKLF' A
#
# COMPACT_ATOMS: atom_id res chain seq x y z
N MET A 1 10.77 20.46 -12.94
CA MET A 1 9.58 19.80 -12.34
C MET A 1 9.63 20.07 -10.84
N LYS A 2 8.61 20.72 -10.25
CA LYS A 2 8.57 20.95 -8.80
C LYS A 2 8.32 19.60 -8.12
N GLU A 3 9.33 19.05 -7.46
CA GLU A 3 9.12 18.00 -6.46
C GLU A 3 8.20 18.55 -5.39
N LEU A 4 6.95 18.08 -5.37
CA LEU A 4 6.00 18.34 -4.31
C LEU A 4 6.52 17.63 -3.05
N LYS A 5 7.42 18.28 -2.31
CA LYS A 5 7.74 17.91 -0.93
C LYS A 5 6.43 17.95 -0.17
N LEU A 6 5.85 16.78 0.09
CA LEU A 6 4.63 16.64 0.88
C LEU A 6 4.93 17.26 2.25
N HIS A 7 4.36 18.44 2.52
CA HIS A 7 4.31 19.01 3.88
C HIS A 7 3.81 17.93 4.85
N THR A 8 4.14 18.02 6.14
CA THR A 8 3.82 17.00 7.15
C THR A 8 2.36 16.52 7.09
N GLY A 9 1.41 17.41 6.79
CA GLY A 9 -0.01 17.06 6.54
C GLY A 9 -0.26 16.26 5.26
N GLY A 10 0.41 16.58 4.16
CA GLY A 10 0.38 15.80 2.92
C GLY A 10 0.97 14.40 3.09
N LYS A 11 2.06 14.26 3.86
CA LYS A 11 2.68 12.96 4.17
C LYS A 11 1.71 12.05 4.92
N THR A 12 1.03 12.60 5.93
CA THR A 12 0.01 11.86 6.70
C THR A 12 -1.18 11.49 5.82
N TYR A 13 -1.66 12.40 4.96
CA TYR A 13 -2.74 12.12 4.02
C TYR A 13 -2.37 10.98 3.05
N TYR A 14 -1.16 11.02 2.49
CA TYR A 14 -0.69 9.99 1.56
C TYR A 14 -0.50 8.63 2.25
N LEU A 15 0.03 8.60 3.48
CA LEU A 15 0.13 7.36 4.28
C LEU A 15 -1.25 6.78 4.61
N ASN A 16 -2.23 7.62 4.94
CA ASN A 16 -3.61 7.17 5.17
C ASN A 16 -4.21 6.61 3.88
N ALA A 17 -4.09 7.30 2.75
CA ALA A 17 -4.58 6.82 1.46
C ALA A 17 -3.92 5.48 1.05
N LEU A 18 -2.61 5.33 1.30
CA LEU A 18 -1.89 4.07 1.10
C LEU A 18 -2.46 2.94 1.97
N LYS A 19 -2.71 3.22 3.25
CA LYS A 19 -3.25 2.27 4.20
C LYS A 19 -4.67 1.84 3.82
N GLU A 20 -5.52 2.78 3.42
CA GLU A 20 -6.88 2.50 2.93
C GLU A 20 -6.86 1.63 1.68
N LYS A 21 -5.99 1.95 0.71
CA LYS A 21 -5.80 1.15 -0.50
C LYS A 21 -5.33 -0.27 -0.19
N TYR A 22 -4.38 -0.42 0.74
CA TYR A 22 -3.92 -1.72 1.20
C TYR A 22 -5.05 -2.53 1.86
N MET A 23 -5.81 -1.91 2.78
CA MET A 23 -6.94 -2.56 3.45
C MET A 23 -8.04 -2.98 2.47
N SER A 24 -8.37 -2.13 1.49
CA SER A 24 -9.33 -2.45 0.43
C SER A 24 -8.88 -3.65 -0.40
N LEU A 25 -7.61 -3.68 -0.83
CA LEU A 25 -7.04 -4.80 -1.58
C LEU A 25 -6.99 -6.09 -0.76
N LYS A 26 -6.61 -5.98 0.52
CA LYS A 26 -6.59 -7.10 1.47
C LYS A 26 -7.98 -7.69 1.65
N SER A 27 -9.00 -6.85 1.88
CA SER A 27 -10.39 -7.27 1.99
C SER A 27 -10.87 -7.98 0.72
N LYS A 28 -10.61 -7.42 -0.47
CA LYS A 28 -10.95 -8.05 -1.75
C LYS A 28 -10.30 -9.42 -1.93
N ILE A 29 -9.06 -9.61 -1.46
CA ILE A 29 -8.35 -10.91 -1.57
C ILE A 29 -8.92 -11.92 -0.57
N ILE A 30 -9.27 -11.49 0.64
CA ILE A 30 -9.85 -12.35 1.67
C ILE A 30 -11.28 -12.78 1.28
N ASP A 31 -12.09 -11.85 0.79
CA ASP A 31 -13.48 -12.10 0.39
C ASP A 31 -13.59 -12.87 -0.93
N ASN A 32 -12.52 -12.89 -1.74
CA ASN A 32 -12.50 -13.65 -2.98
C ASN A 32 -12.56 -15.16 -2.70
N LYS A 33 -13.74 -15.75 -2.95
CA LYS A 33 -14.01 -17.20 -2.85
C LYS A 33 -13.52 -18.00 -4.06
N ASN A 34 -13.15 -17.32 -5.15
CA ASN A 34 -12.68 -17.94 -6.39
C ASN A 34 -11.16 -18.21 -6.42
N ILE A 35 -10.43 -17.90 -5.34
CA ILE A 35 -8.99 -18.17 -5.25
C ILE A 35 -8.71 -19.25 -4.21
N THR A 36 -7.74 -20.11 -4.51
CA THR A 36 -7.24 -21.10 -3.55
C THR A 36 -6.47 -20.42 -2.41
N GLU A 37 -6.30 -21.11 -1.30
CA GLU A 37 -5.54 -20.61 -0.15
C GLU A 37 -4.10 -20.24 -0.53
N LYS A 38 -3.43 -21.05 -1.36
CA LYS A 38 -2.08 -20.76 -1.88
C LYS A 38 -2.05 -19.45 -2.69
N GLU A 39 -3.03 -19.25 -3.57
CA GLU A 39 -3.15 -18.01 -4.35
C GLU A 39 -3.48 -16.80 -3.47
N ARG A 40 -4.32 -16.99 -2.44
CA ARG A 40 -4.63 -15.97 -1.45
C ARG A 40 -3.38 -15.53 -0.70
N ILE A 41 -2.59 -16.47 -0.17
CA ILE A 41 -1.32 -16.19 0.53
C ILE A 41 -0.35 -15.46 -0.41
N LYS A 42 -0.19 -15.92 -1.65
CA LYS A 42 0.70 -15.30 -2.64
C LYS A 42 0.28 -13.86 -2.96
N LYS A 43 -1.02 -13.62 -3.15
CA LYS A 43 -1.57 -12.27 -3.40
C LYS A 43 -1.41 -11.36 -2.18
N LEU A 44 -1.70 -11.85 -0.97
CA LEU A 44 -1.49 -11.12 0.28
C LEU A 44 -0.02 -10.71 0.46
N ARG A 45 0.91 -11.63 0.21
CA ARG A 45 2.35 -11.34 0.27
C ARG A 45 2.75 -10.25 -0.72
N LYS A 46 2.30 -10.35 -1.97
CA LYS A 46 2.57 -9.34 -3.01
C LYS A 46 2.04 -7.95 -2.64
N ILE A 47 0.82 -7.84 -2.12
CA ILE A 47 0.29 -6.52 -1.72
C ILE A 47 1.00 -5.96 -0.49
N ASN A 48 1.49 -6.83 0.40
CA ASN A 48 2.26 -6.43 1.58
C ASN A 48 3.63 -5.90 1.20
N GLU A 49 4.35 -6.61 0.33
CA GLU A 49 5.64 -6.14 -0.22
C GLU A 49 5.47 -4.80 -0.95
N LYS A 50 4.40 -4.67 -1.74
CA LYS A 50 4.10 -3.41 -2.43
C LYS A 50 3.84 -2.26 -1.46
N PHE A 51 3.03 -2.47 -0.43
CA PHE A 51 2.75 -1.46 0.60
C PHE A 51 4.02 -1.02 1.34
N GLU A 52 4.87 -1.96 1.73
CA GLU A 52 6.15 -1.65 2.37
C GLU A 52 7.10 -0.89 1.43
N ASN A 53 7.12 -1.24 0.14
CA ASN A 53 7.91 -0.53 -0.86
C ASN A 53 7.39 0.90 -1.10
N ASP A 54 6.07 1.09 -1.24
CA ASP A 54 5.44 2.41 -1.38
C ASP A 54 5.71 3.29 -0.14
N LYS A 55 5.69 2.71 1.06
CA LYS A 55 6.00 3.41 2.31
C LYS A 55 7.49 3.79 2.40
N LYS A 56 8.39 2.91 1.96
CA LYS A 56 9.83 3.21 1.87
C LYS A 56 10.12 4.30 0.85
N GLU A 57 9.51 4.24 -0.33
CA GLU A 57 9.65 5.26 -1.37
C GLU A 57 9.17 6.63 -0.87
N LEU A 58 8.03 6.68 -0.16
CA LEU A 58 7.57 7.90 0.50
C LEU A 58 8.59 8.42 1.51
N THR A 59 9.25 7.53 2.25
CA THR A 59 10.25 7.91 3.24
C THR A 59 11.52 8.41 2.57
N GLN A 60 11.96 7.81 1.47
CA GLN A 60 13.17 8.19 0.72
C GLN A 60 13.00 9.46 -0.12
N LYS A 61 11.86 9.66 -0.79
CA LYS A 61 11.56 10.88 -1.56
C LYS A 61 11.41 12.15 -0.71
N LEU A 62 11.44 12.01 0.61
CA LEU A 62 11.27 13.11 1.58
C LEU A 62 12.60 13.55 2.22
N PHE A 63 13.73 12.95 1.87
CA PHE A 63 15.07 13.36 2.28
C PHE A 63 15.85 13.95 1.10
#